data_AF-A0A1G9UYZ6-F1
#
_entry.id   AF-A0A1G9UYZ6-F1
#
_cell.length_a   1.000
_cell.length_b   1.000
_cell.length_c   1.000
_cell.angle_alpha   90.00
_cell.angle_beta   90.00
_cell.angle_gamma   90.00
#
_symmetry.space_group_name_H-M   'P 1'
#
loop_
_entity.id
_entity.type
_entity.pdbx_description
1 polymer ?
#
loop_
_entity_poly.entity_id
_entity_poly.type
_entity_poly.pdbx_seq_one_letter_code
_entity_poly.pdbx_strand_id
1 'polypeptide(L)'
;MNWSLILESVPALLYGALATVQLLLMTLVCGALLALPLGIVAANGRPIFRLPVMGYITFFRGTPLLVQVFLVYYGFSQFQIVRSSIFWPVLREAWFCALLTLALHTAAYTANMLRGAILAIPAGQKEAAVALGMRPSLIYRLVILPQALRIGMPAYGNEMISMMKATSLASTITIMELTGTANTIVARTYAPYEVFISAALVYLCVAWMLSRLVRAIEARLSRHMRPAVEAKNTLRRVPAHA
;
A
#
# COMPACT_ATOMS: atom_id res chain seq x y z
N MET A 1 -33.74 -1.16 -15.16
CA MET A 1 -32.36 -0.63 -15.28
C MET A 1 -32.40 0.61 -16.13
N ASN A 2 -32.16 1.76 -15.51
CA ASN A 2 -32.15 3.04 -16.22
C ASN A 2 -30.75 3.32 -16.79
N TRP A 3 -30.54 3.01 -18.08
CA TRP A 3 -29.22 3.11 -18.73
C TRP A 3 -28.73 4.55 -18.89
N SER A 4 -29.64 5.54 -18.96
CA SER A 4 -29.22 6.96 -19.02
C SER A 4 -28.57 7.40 -17.71
N LEU A 5 -29.12 6.96 -16.58
CA LEU A 5 -28.60 7.30 -15.25
C LEU A 5 -27.17 6.77 -15.04
N ILE A 6 -26.84 5.62 -15.61
CA ILE A 6 -25.49 5.06 -15.59
C ILE A 6 -24.51 6.04 -16.25
N LEU A 7 -24.81 6.50 -17.46
CA LEU A 7 -23.96 7.43 -18.21
C LEU A 7 -23.89 8.81 -17.57
N GLU A 8 -25.02 9.32 -17.05
CA GLU A 8 -25.10 10.63 -16.39
C GLU A 8 -24.33 10.67 -15.07
N SER A 9 -24.19 9.53 -14.38
CA SER A 9 -23.46 9.45 -13.10
C SER A 9 -21.94 9.43 -13.28
N VAL A 10 -21.44 8.99 -14.44
CA VAL A 10 -19.99 8.79 -14.69
C VAL A 10 -19.15 10.06 -14.44
N PRO A 11 -19.50 11.25 -14.95
CA PRO A 11 -18.69 12.45 -14.73
C PRO A 11 -18.51 12.79 -13.25
N ALA A 12 -19.58 12.70 -12.45
CA ALA A 12 -19.52 12.93 -11.02
C ALA A 12 -18.67 11.87 -10.31
N LEU A 13 -18.82 10.59 -10.69
CA LEU A 13 -18.02 9.49 -10.14
C LEU A 13 -16.53 9.65 -10.49
N LEU A 14 -16.18 10.10 -11.70
CA LEU A 14 -14.80 10.39 -12.08
C LEU A 14 -14.20 11.53 -11.24
N TYR A 15 -15.00 12.54 -10.91
CA TYR A 15 -14.58 13.60 -9.99
C TYR A 15 -14.31 13.04 -8.58
N GLY A 16 -15.19 12.18 -8.06
CA GLY A 16 -14.97 11.47 -6.79
C GLY A 16 -13.73 10.56 -6.83
N ALA A 17 -13.46 9.92 -7.97
CA ALA A 17 -12.29 9.08 -8.17
C ALA A 17 -10.97 9.87 -8.09
N LEU A 18 -10.96 11.16 -8.41
CA LEU A 18 -9.79 12.01 -8.21
C LEU A 18 -9.41 12.09 -6.73
N ALA A 19 -10.39 12.26 -5.85
CA ALA A 19 -10.17 12.24 -4.40
C ALA A 19 -9.68 10.86 -3.93
N THR A 20 -10.25 9.77 -4.46
CA THR A 20 -9.76 8.40 -4.20
C THR A 20 -8.28 8.25 -4.57
N VAL A 21 -7.87 8.71 -5.76
CA VAL A 21 -6.47 8.62 -6.23
C VAL A 21 -5.55 9.51 -5.41
N GLN A 22 -5.97 10.73 -5.08
CA GLN A 22 -5.18 11.65 -4.25
C GLN A 22 -4.93 11.05 -2.86
N LEU A 23 -5.97 10.55 -2.21
CA LEU A 23 -5.87 9.91 -0.90
C LEU A 23 -4.94 8.68 -0.97
N LEU A 24 -5.14 7.82 -1.98
CA LEU A 24 -4.29 6.66 -2.22
C LEU A 24 -2.81 7.03 -2.36
N LEU A 25 -2.48 8.00 -3.23
CA LEU A 25 -1.09 8.40 -3.47
C LEU A 25 -0.43 8.94 -2.21
N MET A 26 -1.11 9.82 -1.47
CA MET A 26 -0.61 10.36 -0.21
C MET A 26 -0.41 9.25 0.84
N THR A 27 -1.38 8.35 0.98
CA THR A 27 -1.30 7.18 1.86
C THR A 27 -0.10 6.30 1.52
N LEU A 28 0.12 5.99 0.24
CA LEU A 28 1.23 5.13 -0.20
C LEU A 28 2.59 5.80 0.05
N VAL A 29 2.72 7.11 -0.21
CA VAL A 29 3.96 7.85 0.04
C VAL A 29 4.27 7.92 1.52
N CYS A 30 3.33 8.39 2.35
CA CYS A 30 3.51 8.46 3.80
C CYS A 30 3.75 7.06 4.40
N GLY A 31 3.00 6.07 3.93
CA GLY A 31 3.13 4.68 4.31
C GLY A 31 4.50 4.10 4.01
N ALA A 32 5.02 4.30 2.79
CA ALA A 32 6.34 3.82 2.38
C ALA A 32 7.47 4.50 3.19
N LEU A 33 7.37 5.81 3.44
CA LEU A 33 8.33 6.56 4.24
C LEU A 33 8.42 6.02 5.67
N LEU A 34 7.28 5.65 6.27
CA LEU A 34 7.24 5.01 7.60
C LEU A 34 7.67 3.55 7.55
N ALA A 35 7.30 2.82 6.50
CA ALA A 35 7.58 1.39 6.36
C ALA A 35 9.06 1.05 6.22
N LEU A 36 9.85 1.91 5.56
CA LEU A 36 11.28 1.70 5.36
C LEU A 36 12.06 1.54 6.69
N PRO A 37 12.07 2.52 7.61
CA PRO A 37 12.76 2.36 8.89
C PRO A 37 12.16 1.24 9.74
N LEU A 38 10.82 1.12 9.77
CA LEU A 38 10.15 0.07 10.54
C LEU A 38 10.51 -1.34 10.05
N GLY A 39 10.52 -1.57 8.73
CA GLY A 39 10.87 -2.86 8.15
C GLY A 39 12.34 -3.24 8.38
N ILE A 40 13.27 -2.29 8.33
CA ILE A 40 14.68 -2.51 8.65
C ILE A 40 14.85 -2.91 10.12
N VAL A 41 14.23 -2.16 11.04
CA VAL A 41 14.26 -2.46 12.48
C VAL A 41 13.57 -3.80 12.77
N ALA A 42 12.47 -4.11 12.10
CA ALA A 42 11.76 -5.37 12.26
C ALA A 42 12.60 -6.57 11.79
N ALA A 43 13.44 -6.40 10.75
CA ALA A 43 14.28 -7.47 10.22
C ALA A 43 15.51 -7.74 11.09
N ASN A 44 16.26 -6.70 11.44
CA ASN A 44 17.61 -6.84 12.02
C ASN A 44 17.87 -5.93 13.23
N GLY A 45 16.84 -5.25 13.76
CA GLY A 45 16.96 -4.38 14.93
C GLY A 45 17.23 -5.16 16.21
N ARG A 46 17.87 -4.49 17.18
CA ARG A 46 18.03 -5.01 18.54
C ARG A 46 16.66 -5.28 19.19
N PRO A 47 16.52 -6.26 20.09
CA PRO A 47 15.23 -6.62 20.71
C PRO A 47 14.46 -5.43 21.29
N ILE A 48 15.16 -4.48 21.93
CA ILE A 48 14.57 -3.26 22.52
C ILE A 48 13.82 -2.39 21.51
N PHE A 49 14.29 -2.31 20.26
CA PHE A 49 13.65 -1.54 19.18
C PHE A 49 12.74 -2.40 18.33
N ARG A 50 13.11 -3.68 18.15
CA ARG A 50 12.34 -4.63 17.35
C ARG A 50 11.00 -4.95 18.00
N LEU A 51 10.95 -5.12 19.32
CA LEU A 51 9.73 -5.55 20.02
C LEU A 51 8.59 -4.52 19.90
N PRO A 52 8.80 -3.20 20.13
CA PRO A 52 7.76 -2.19 19.88
C PRO A 52 7.30 -2.14 18.42
N VAL A 53 8.24 -2.23 17.47
CA VAL A 53 7.91 -2.23 16.03
C VAL A 53 7.08 -3.45 15.65
N MET A 54 7.42 -4.63 16.17
CA MET A 54 6.63 -5.84 15.95
C MET A 54 5.25 -5.74 16.61
N GLY A 55 5.15 -5.11 17.79
CA GLY A 55 3.88 -4.79 18.43
C GLY A 55 3.00 -3.88 17.56
N TYR A 56 3.57 -2.79 17.04
CA TYR A 56 2.90 -1.91 16.07
C TYR A 56 2.40 -2.68 14.83
N ILE A 57 3.28 -3.47 14.21
CA ILE A 57 2.95 -4.29 13.03
C ILE A 57 1.80 -5.25 13.36
N THR A 58 1.85 -5.90 14.52
CA THR A 58 0.84 -6.87 14.95
C THR A 58 -0.50 -6.21 15.23
N PHE A 59 -0.50 -5.05 15.88
CA PHE A 59 -1.71 -4.28 16.16
C PHE A 59 -2.43 -3.85 14.88
N PHE A 60 -1.73 -3.18 13.96
CA PHE A 60 -2.35 -2.63 12.74
C PHE A 60 -2.77 -3.72 11.74
N ARG A 61 -2.08 -4.86 11.71
CA ARG A 61 -2.44 -6.01 10.87
C ARG A 61 -3.47 -6.93 11.53
N GLY A 62 -3.60 -6.87 12.85
CA GLY A 62 -4.53 -7.69 13.63
C GLY A 62 -5.88 -7.02 13.91
N THR A 63 -6.03 -5.73 13.59
CA THR A 63 -7.27 -4.97 13.82
C THR A 63 -7.92 -4.54 12.49
N PRO A 64 -9.26 -4.56 12.39
CA PRO A 64 -9.95 -4.13 11.16
C PRO A 64 -9.67 -2.67 10.83
N LEU A 65 -9.31 -2.37 9.58
CA LEU A 65 -9.03 -1.01 9.13
C LEU A 65 -10.21 -0.05 9.34
N LEU A 66 -11.46 -0.50 9.14
CA LEU A 66 -12.65 0.31 9.41
C LEU A 66 -12.70 0.76 10.88
N VAL A 67 -12.39 -0.14 11.82
CA VAL A 67 -12.33 0.18 13.25
C VAL A 67 -11.22 1.18 13.54
N GLN A 68 -10.05 1.03 12.90
CA GLN A 68 -8.96 2.00 13.04
C GLN A 68 -9.39 3.40 12.57
N VAL A 69 -10.11 3.51 11.45
CA VAL A 69 -10.61 4.79 10.92
C VAL A 69 -11.57 5.44 11.91
N PHE A 70 -12.49 4.67 12.48
CA PHE A 70 -13.42 5.16 13.50
C PHE A 70 -12.73 5.56 14.80
N LEU A 71 -11.75 4.78 15.27
CA LEU A 71 -10.99 5.12 16.48
C LEU A 71 -10.22 6.44 16.31
N VAL A 72 -9.63 6.67 15.16
CA VAL A 72 -8.91 7.94 14.89
C VAL A 72 -9.90 9.09 14.76
N TYR A 73 -10.94 8.94 13.92
CA TYR A 73 -11.88 10.02 13.64
C TYR A 73 -12.77 10.40 14.85
N TYR A 74 -13.39 9.42 15.50
CA TYR A 74 -14.29 9.66 16.64
C TYR A 74 -13.58 9.63 17.99
N GLY A 75 -12.46 8.90 18.11
CA GLY A 75 -11.76 8.73 19.38
C GLY A 75 -10.90 9.94 19.75
N PHE A 76 -10.20 10.56 18.79
CA PHE A 76 -9.34 11.72 19.08
C PHE A 76 -10.11 12.91 19.66
N SER A 77 -11.36 13.12 19.25
CA SER A 77 -12.20 14.18 19.82
C SER A 77 -12.58 13.95 21.29
N GLN A 78 -12.48 12.73 21.81
CA GLN A 78 -12.83 12.44 23.21
C GLN A 78 -11.76 12.93 24.19
N PHE A 79 -10.49 12.95 23.77
CA PHE A 79 -9.38 13.32 24.64
C PHE A 79 -9.15 14.83 24.67
N GLN A 80 -9.37 15.45 25.84
CA GLN A 80 -9.13 16.88 26.04
C GLN A 80 -7.69 17.30 25.68
N ILE A 81 -6.71 16.45 26.00
CA ILE A 81 -5.29 16.71 25.71
C ILE A 81 -4.98 16.79 24.21
N VAL A 82 -5.75 16.07 23.39
CA VAL A 82 -5.62 16.11 21.92
C VAL A 82 -6.31 17.37 21.40
N ARG A 83 -7.47 17.73 21.96
CA ARG A 83 -8.21 18.94 21.58
C ARG A 83 -7.51 20.25 21.91
N SER A 84 -6.75 20.29 23.01
CA SER A 84 -5.94 21.46 23.36
C SER A 84 -4.58 21.48 22.65
N SER A 85 -4.24 20.45 21.88
CA SER A 85 -2.95 20.36 21.18
C SER A 85 -2.90 21.25 19.94
N ILE A 86 -1.68 21.63 19.56
CA ILE A 86 -1.38 22.39 18.33
C ILE A 86 -1.82 21.61 17.07
N PHE A 87 -1.94 20.28 17.16
CA PHE A 87 -2.35 19.42 16.05
C PHE A 87 -3.87 19.32 15.89
N TRP A 88 -4.68 19.83 16.84
CA TRP A 88 -6.13 19.73 16.78
C TRP A 88 -6.78 20.30 15.50
N PRO A 89 -6.34 21.44 14.93
CA PRO A 89 -6.90 21.96 13.68
C PRO A 89 -6.80 20.96 12.53
N VAL A 90 -5.76 20.13 12.53
CA VAL A 90 -5.51 19.10 11.52
C VAL A 90 -6.20 17.78 11.89
N LEU A 91 -6.14 17.38 13.17
CA LEU A 91 -6.73 16.12 13.67
C LEU A 91 -8.26 16.12 13.74
N ARG A 92 -8.91 17.28 13.61
CA ARG A 92 -10.38 17.37 13.48
C ARG A 92 -10.88 17.17 12.05
N GLU A 93 -10.00 17.26 11.05
CA GLU A 93 -10.39 17.14 9.65
C GLU A 93 -10.50 15.67 9.24
N ALA A 94 -11.66 15.28 8.71
CA ALA A 94 -11.92 13.90 8.27
C ALA A 94 -10.85 13.39 7.30
N TRP A 95 -10.45 14.24 6.34
CA TRP A 95 -9.43 13.92 5.34
C TRP A 95 -8.10 13.52 5.97
N PHE A 96 -7.63 14.30 6.96
CA PHE A 96 -6.38 13.98 7.64
C PHE A 96 -6.51 12.72 8.51
N CYS A 97 -7.64 12.52 9.20
CA CYS A 97 -7.90 11.30 9.95
C CYS A 97 -7.84 10.05 9.06
N ALA A 98 -8.46 10.10 7.88
CA ALA A 98 -8.37 9.03 6.89
C ALA A 98 -6.92 8.82 6.43
N LEU A 99 -6.24 9.88 6.00
CA LEU A 99 -4.86 9.81 5.52
C LEU A 99 -3.93 9.20 6.59
N LEU A 100 -3.99 9.71 7.82
CA LEU A 100 -3.19 9.23 8.94
C LEU A 100 -3.44 7.75 9.21
N THR A 101 -4.71 7.35 9.33
CA THR A 101 -5.07 5.97 9.63
C THR A 101 -4.60 5.03 8.52
N LEU A 102 -4.91 5.37 7.27
CA LEU A 102 -4.55 4.57 6.10
C LEU A 102 -3.02 4.48 5.97
N ALA A 103 -2.29 5.58 6.20
CA ALA A 103 -0.83 5.62 6.15
C ALA A 103 -0.20 4.72 7.22
N LEU A 104 -0.70 4.75 8.45
CA LEU A 104 -0.23 3.88 9.53
C LEU A 104 -0.53 2.41 9.22
N HIS A 105 -1.74 2.12 8.75
CA HIS A 105 -2.13 0.78 8.33
C HIS A 105 -1.21 0.23 7.24
N THR A 106 -1.08 0.95 6.12
CA THR A 106 -0.23 0.51 5.01
C THR A 106 1.25 0.43 5.42
N ALA A 107 1.71 1.29 6.33
CA ALA A 107 3.08 1.24 6.83
C ALA A 107 3.35 -0.07 7.60
N ALA A 108 2.39 -0.56 8.37
CA ALA A 108 2.52 -1.84 9.09
C ALA A 108 2.59 -3.04 8.14
N TYR A 109 1.71 -3.08 7.14
CA TYR A 109 1.72 -4.14 6.11
C TYR A 109 3.01 -4.10 5.30
N THR A 110 3.39 -2.93 4.79
CA THR A 110 4.59 -2.72 3.98
C THR A 110 5.87 -3.00 4.77
N ALA A 111 5.94 -2.59 6.05
CA ALA A 111 7.09 -2.90 6.91
C ALA A 111 7.27 -4.40 7.12
N ASN A 112 6.18 -5.16 7.31
CA ASN A 112 6.26 -6.60 7.43
C ASN A 112 6.63 -7.30 6.12
N MET A 113 6.14 -6.80 4.98
CA MET A 113 6.56 -7.27 3.66
C MET A 113 8.06 -7.03 3.44
N LEU A 114 8.53 -5.81 3.74
CA LEU A 114 9.95 -5.45 3.66
C LEU A 114 10.80 -6.32 4.60
N ARG A 115 10.32 -6.59 5.82
CA ARG A 115 10.96 -7.51 6.77
C ARG A 115 11.14 -8.90 6.15
N GLY A 116 10.07 -9.46 5.60
CA GLY A 116 10.12 -10.77 4.93
C GLY A 116 11.09 -10.76 3.74
N ALA A 117 11.07 -9.70 2.93
CA ALA A 117 11.96 -9.55 1.79
C ALA A 117 13.44 -9.42 2.18
N ILE A 118 13.76 -8.69 3.26
CA ILE A 118 15.13 -8.58 3.79
C ILE A 118 15.61 -9.95 4.30
N LEU A 119 14.77 -10.68 5.03
CA LEU A 119 15.12 -12.01 5.57
C LEU A 119 15.26 -13.09 4.50
N ALA A 120 14.64 -12.91 3.33
CA ALA A 120 14.77 -13.82 2.19
C ALA A 120 16.13 -13.71 1.46
N ILE A 121 16.91 -12.65 1.73
CA ILE A 121 18.22 -12.46 1.10
C ILE A 121 19.24 -13.43 1.73
N PRO A 122 20.01 -14.19 0.93
CA PRO A 122 21.04 -15.09 1.45
C PRO A 122 22.07 -14.35 2.32
N ALA A 123 22.41 -14.93 3.48
CA ALA A 123 23.36 -14.33 4.43
C ALA A 123 24.72 -14.00 3.79
N GLY A 124 25.17 -14.83 2.84
CA GLY A 124 26.42 -14.65 2.09
C GLY A 124 26.54 -13.30 1.36
N GLN A 125 25.43 -12.66 0.96
CA GLN A 125 25.47 -11.32 0.36
C GLN A 125 25.94 -10.26 1.36
N LYS A 126 25.46 -10.37 2.61
CA LYS A 126 25.85 -9.46 3.69
C LYS A 126 27.28 -9.77 4.14
N GLU A 127 27.64 -11.05 4.28
CA GLU A 127 28.98 -11.49 4.67
C GLU A 127 30.05 -11.08 3.66
N ALA A 128 29.79 -11.25 2.36
CA ALA A 128 30.70 -10.81 1.30
C ALA A 128 30.91 -9.29 1.33
N ALA A 129 29.84 -8.51 1.53
CA ALA A 129 29.94 -7.06 1.64
C ALA A 129 30.76 -6.62 2.88
N VAL A 130 30.62 -7.33 4.01
CA VAL A 130 31.46 -7.12 5.21
C VAL A 130 32.93 -7.48 4.92
N ALA A 131 33.20 -8.58 4.22
CA ALA A 131 34.55 -9.00 3.85
C ALA A 131 35.26 -7.98 2.93
N LEU A 132 34.50 -7.26 2.11
CA LEU A 132 34.97 -6.14 1.30
C LEU A 132 35.16 -4.82 2.08
N GLY A 133 34.98 -4.83 3.41
CA GLY A 133 35.18 -3.67 4.27
C GLY A 133 34.06 -2.63 4.19
N MET A 134 32.87 -2.97 3.65
CA MET A 134 31.77 -2.03 3.52
C MET A 134 31.18 -1.69 4.90
N ARG A 135 30.93 -0.40 5.15
CA ARG A 135 30.22 0.05 6.36
C ARG A 135 28.76 -0.42 6.35
N PRO A 136 28.12 -0.67 7.51
CA PRO A 136 26.74 -1.18 7.58
C PRO A 136 25.72 -0.35 6.77
N SER A 137 25.81 0.98 6.81
CA SER A 137 24.91 1.86 6.03
C SER A 137 25.05 1.66 4.52
N LEU A 138 26.28 1.42 4.05
CA LEU A 138 26.58 1.16 2.65
C LEU A 138 26.07 -0.22 2.22
N ILE A 139 26.23 -1.24 3.07
CA ILE A 139 25.68 -2.58 2.85
C ILE A 139 24.17 -2.51 2.68
N TYR A 140 23.46 -1.81 3.58
CA TYR A 140 22.01 -1.67 3.46
C TYR A 140 21.60 -0.91 2.21
N ARG A 141 22.24 0.23 1.92
CA ARG A 141 21.87 1.08 0.79
C ARG A 141 22.16 0.44 -0.57
N LEU A 142 23.28 -0.24 -0.72
CA LEU A 142 23.76 -0.74 -2.02
C LEU A 142 23.49 -2.23 -2.25
N VAL A 143 23.44 -3.04 -1.19
CA VAL A 143 23.31 -4.50 -1.32
C VAL A 143 21.92 -4.96 -0.90
N ILE A 144 21.51 -4.67 0.33
CA ILE A 144 20.30 -5.28 0.92
C ILE A 144 19.02 -4.62 0.39
N LEU A 145 18.86 -3.30 0.50
CA LEU A 145 17.62 -2.60 0.15
C LEU A 145 17.24 -2.77 -1.33
N PRO A 146 18.15 -2.64 -2.31
CA PRO A 146 17.80 -2.86 -3.71
C PRO A 146 17.32 -4.29 -3.99
N GLN A 147 17.87 -5.29 -3.32
CA GLN A 147 17.44 -6.68 -3.44
C GLN A 147 16.09 -6.91 -2.74
N ALA A 148 15.92 -6.39 -1.53
CA ALA A 148 14.68 -6.50 -0.76
C ALA A 148 13.51 -5.83 -1.49
N LEU A 149 13.73 -4.67 -2.10
CA LEU A 149 12.71 -4.00 -2.91
C LEU A 149 12.28 -4.85 -4.11
N ARG A 150 13.21 -5.54 -4.77
CA ARG A 150 12.88 -6.47 -5.88
C ARG A 150 12.08 -7.68 -5.41
N ILE A 151 12.48 -8.28 -4.30
CA ILE A 151 11.80 -9.44 -3.71
C ILE A 151 10.39 -9.04 -3.24
N GLY A 152 10.25 -7.87 -2.62
CA GLY A 152 9.00 -7.38 -2.05
C GLY A 152 8.05 -6.71 -3.04
N MET A 153 8.51 -6.30 -4.23
CA MET A 153 7.71 -5.53 -5.18
C MET A 153 6.37 -6.19 -5.55
N PRO A 154 6.30 -7.50 -5.84
CA PRO A 154 5.02 -8.14 -6.17
C PRO A 154 4.01 -8.12 -5.03
N ALA A 155 4.48 -8.33 -3.79
CA ALA A 155 3.63 -8.25 -2.61
C ALA A 155 3.15 -6.81 -2.36
N TYR A 156 4.05 -5.83 -2.52
CA TYR A 156 3.72 -4.43 -2.38
C TYR A 156 2.72 -3.95 -3.45
N GLY A 157 2.85 -4.42 -4.69
CA GLY A 157 1.89 -4.16 -5.76
C GLY A 157 0.47 -4.61 -5.41
N ASN A 158 0.33 -5.81 -4.84
CA ASN A 158 -0.96 -6.31 -4.34
C ASN A 158 -1.51 -5.48 -3.18
N GLU A 159 -0.63 -5.01 -2.29
CA GLU A 159 -1.01 -4.10 -1.21
C GLU A 159 -1.52 -2.76 -1.75
N MET A 160 -0.87 -2.17 -2.77
CA MET A 160 -1.32 -0.93 -3.39
C MET A 160 -2.74 -1.06 -3.97
N ILE A 161 -3.06 -2.18 -4.62
CA ILE A 161 -4.39 -2.44 -5.17
C ILE A 161 -5.41 -2.66 -4.06
N SER A 162 -5.03 -3.35 -3.00
CA SER A 162 -5.89 -3.55 -1.82
C SER A 162 -6.17 -2.21 -1.12
N MET A 163 -5.15 -1.37 -1.00
CA MET A 163 -5.25 -0.03 -0.41
C MET A 163 -6.15 0.88 -1.23
N MET A 164 -6.08 0.82 -2.57
CA MET A 164 -7.02 1.53 -3.44
C MET A 164 -8.47 1.19 -3.13
N LYS A 165 -8.77 -0.06 -2.77
CA LYS A 165 -10.15 -0.45 -2.42
C LYS A 165 -10.49 0.01 -1.01
N ALA A 166 -9.51 -0.04 -0.11
CA ALA A 166 -9.65 0.38 1.27
C ALA A 166 -9.90 1.89 1.43
N THR A 167 -9.50 2.73 0.48
CA THR A 167 -9.87 4.16 0.51
C THR A 167 -11.38 4.38 0.48
N SER A 168 -12.18 3.42 -0.01
CA SER A 168 -13.65 3.52 0.08
C SER A 168 -14.16 3.58 1.52
N LEU A 169 -13.41 3.06 2.50
CA LEU A 169 -13.75 3.19 3.92
C LEU A 169 -13.75 4.64 4.38
N ALA A 170 -13.03 5.54 3.70
CA ALA A 170 -13.03 6.97 3.99
C ALA A 170 -14.44 7.59 3.84
N SER A 171 -15.29 7.05 2.95
CA SER A 171 -16.65 7.55 2.78
C SER A 171 -17.53 7.37 4.02
N THR A 172 -17.15 6.46 4.92
CA THR A 172 -17.85 6.24 6.20
C THR A 172 -17.65 7.38 7.20
N ILE A 173 -16.62 8.21 7.00
CA ILE A 173 -16.32 9.40 7.81
C ILE A 173 -16.45 10.68 6.99
N THR A 174 -17.50 10.77 6.16
CA THR A 174 -17.92 11.97 5.41
C THR A 174 -16.99 12.42 4.27
N ILE A 175 -16.01 11.62 3.88
CA ILE A 175 -15.15 11.95 2.74
C ILE A 175 -15.86 11.64 1.42
N MET A 176 -15.93 12.64 0.56
CA MET A 176 -16.53 12.55 -0.78
C MET A 176 -15.53 12.01 -1.80
N GLU A 177 -15.10 10.76 -1.61
CA GLU A 177 -14.38 9.99 -2.63
C GLU A 177 -15.37 9.22 -3.53
N LEU A 178 -14.92 8.29 -4.38
CA LEU A 178 -15.75 7.57 -5.34
C LEU A 178 -16.98 6.89 -4.71
N THR A 179 -16.84 6.12 -3.62
CA THR A 179 -17.97 5.52 -2.91
C THR A 179 -18.83 6.56 -2.21
N GLY A 180 -18.24 7.59 -1.61
CA GLY A 180 -19.00 8.72 -1.02
C GLY A 180 -19.86 9.46 -2.04
N THR A 181 -19.32 9.66 -3.24
CA THR A 181 -20.01 10.28 -4.37
C THR A 181 -21.14 9.39 -4.87
N ALA A 182 -20.89 8.08 -5.03
CA ALA A 182 -21.92 7.11 -5.38
C ALA A 182 -23.08 7.12 -4.37
N ASN A 183 -22.79 7.05 -3.07
CA ASN A 183 -23.80 7.11 -2.01
C ASN A 183 -24.66 8.39 -2.08
N THR A 184 -24.05 9.52 -2.40
CA THR A 184 -24.77 10.80 -2.55
C THR A 184 -25.70 10.81 -3.75
N ILE A 185 -25.29 10.22 -4.88
CA ILE A 185 -26.15 10.08 -6.06
C ILE A 185 -27.31 9.13 -5.73
N VAL A 186 -27.02 7.98 -5.11
CA VAL A 186 -28.06 7.02 -4.68
C VAL A 186 -29.08 7.65 -3.75
N ALA A 187 -28.64 8.48 -2.80
CA ALA A 187 -29.55 9.18 -1.89
C ALA A 187 -30.48 10.18 -2.60
N ARG A 188 -30.10 10.67 -3.79
CA ARG A 188 -30.91 11.60 -4.60
C ARG A 188 -31.81 10.89 -5.61
N THR A 189 -31.35 9.78 -6.19
CA THR A 189 -32.01 9.10 -7.30
C THR A 189 -32.76 7.84 -6.89
N TYR A 190 -32.53 7.35 -5.67
CA TYR A 190 -33.06 6.09 -5.15
C TYR A 190 -32.76 4.86 -6.04
N ALA A 191 -31.70 4.94 -6.85
CA ALA A 191 -31.31 3.93 -7.83
C ALA A 191 -29.92 3.33 -7.49
N PRO A 192 -29.82 2.48 -6.45
CA PRO A 192 -28.55 1.94 -5.97
C PRO A 192 -27.84 1.06 -6.99
N TYR A 193 -28.58 0.24 -7.75
CA TYR A 193 -27.99 -0.72 -8.68
C TYR A 193 -27.23 -0.03 -9.82
N GLU A 194 -27.88 0.92 -10.50
CA GLU A 194 -27.30 1.68 -11.60
C GLU A 194 -26.04 2.44 -11.17
N VAL A 195 -26.09 3.11 -10.03
CA VAL A 195 -24.99 3.94 -9.54
C VAL A 195 -23.82 3.09 -9.05
N PHE A 196 -24.06 2.01 -8.31
CA PHE A 196 -22.98 1.14 -7.85
C PHE A 196 -22.34 0.32 -8.98
N ILE A 197 -23.10 -0.08 -10.01
CA ILE A 197 -22.52 -0.66 -11.23
C ILE A 197 -21.57 0.35 -11.89
N SER A 198 -22.00 1.61 -12.01
CA SER A 198 -21.18 2.69 -12.58
C SER A 198 -19.91 2.91 -11.75
N ALA A 199 -20.03 2.98 -10.41
CA ALA A 199 -18.89 3.14 -9.51
C ALA A 199 -17.94 1.93 -9.56
N ALA A 200 -18.47 0.71 -9.66
CA ALA A 200 -17.68 -0.51 -9.80
C ALA A 200 -16.86 -0.51 -11.09
N LEU A 201 -17.43 -0.05 -12.21
CA LEU A 201 -16.70 0.12 -13.47
C LEU A 201 -15.56 1.14 -13.31
N VAL A 202 -15.79 2.27 -12.65
CA VAL A 202 -14.74 3.26 -12.38
C VAL A 202 -13.63 2.67 -11.50
N TYR A 203 -13.98 1.99 -10.40
CA TYR A 203 -12.99 1.30 -9.56
C TYR A 203 -12.20 0.24 -10.34
N LEU A 204 -12.86 -0.52 -11.22
CA LEU A 204 -12.22 -1.51 -12.06
C LEU A 204 -11.21 -0.87 -13.02
N CYS A 205 -11.57 0.24 -13.66
CA CYS A 205 -10.66 1.02 -14.50
C CYS A 205 -9.43 1.50 -13.72
N VAL A 206 -9.64 2.11 -12.54
CA VAL A 206 -8.54 2.58 -11.68
C VAL A 206 -7.64 1.41 -11.25
N ALA A 207 -8.23 0.31 -10.78
CA ALA A 207 -7.49 -0.88 -10.37
C ALA A 207 -6.71 -1.50 -11.53
N TRP A 208 -7.28 -1.53 -12.73
CA TRP A 208 -6.62 -2.05 -13.93
C TRP A 208 -5.42 -1.18 -14.34
N MET A 209 -5.58 0.14 -14.33
CA MET A 209 -4.49 1.10 -14.58
C MET A 209 -3.37 0.93 -13.56
N LEU A 210 -3.71 0.89 -12.26
CA LEU A 210 -2.75 0.69 -11.18
C LEU A 210 -2.01 -0.65 -11.33
N SER A 211 -2.72 -1.72 -11.65
CA SER A 211 -2.13 -3.04 -11.89
C SER A 211 -1.17 -3.05 -13.08
N ARG A 212 -1.47 -2.29 -14.15
CA ARG A 212 -0.56 -2.14 -15.31
C ARG A 212 0.70 -1.37 -14.92
N LEU A 213 0.56 -0.30 -14.13
CA LEU A 213 1.71 0.47 -13.63
C LEU A 213 2.62 -0.39 -12.75
N VAL A 214 2.05 -1.14 -11.80
CA VAL A 214 2.79 -2.08 -10.94
C VAL A 214 3.54 -3.10 -11.77
N ARG A 215 2.88 -3.78 -12.73
CA ARG A 215 3.54 -4.75 -13.62
C ARG A 215 4.67 -4.12 -14.44
N ALA A 216 4.52 -2.87 -14.89
CA ALA A 216 5.56 -2.17 -15.62
C ALA A 216 6.78 -1.86 -14.72
N ILE A 217 6.55 -1.50 -13.46
CA ILE A 217 7.61 -1.27 -12.46
C ILE A 217 8.33 -2.58 -12.14
N GLU A 218 7.58 -3.66 -11.87
CA GLU A 218 8.12 -5.01 -11.64
C GLU A 218 8.99 -5.47 -12.82
N ALA A 219 8.48 -5.32 -14.05
CA ALA A 219 9.21 -5.71 -15.26
C ALA A 219 10.53 -4.95 -15.42
N ARG A 220 10.59 -3.67 -14.99
CA ARG A 220 11.83 -2.88 -14.99
C ARG A 220 12.79 -3.32 -13.89
N LEU A 221 12.29 -3.62 -12.70
CA LEU A 221 13.09 -4.06 -11.55
C LEU A 221 13.71 -5.45 -11.75
N SER A 222 12.99 -6.33 -12.46
CA SER A 222 13.35 -7.74 -12.66
C SER A 222 14.08 -8.05 -13.97
N ARG A 223 14.46 -7.03 -14.77
CA ARG A 223 15.12 -7.24 -16.09
C ARG A 223 16.37 -8.11 -16.02
N HIS A 224 17.14 -8.02 -14.93
CA HIS A 224 18.40 -8.76 -14.74
C HIS A 224 18.22 -10.16 -14.12
N MET A 225 17.01 -10.47 -13.66
CA MET A 225 16.66 -11.73 -12.99
C MET A 225 15.73 -12.59 -13.83
N ARG A 226 15.43 -12.23 -15.10
CA ARG A 226 14.90 -13.21 -16.07
C ARG A 226 15.98 -14.28 -16.20
N PRO A 227 15.85 -15.44 -15.54
CA PRO A 227 16.82 -16.50 -15.74
C PRO A 227 16.61 -16.94 -17.18
N ALA A 228 17.68 -17.03 -17.97
CA ALA A 228 18.23 -18.28 -18.50
C ALA A 228 17.34 -19.56 -18.52
N VAL A 229 16.01 -19.46 -18.61
CA VAL A 229 15.10 -20.57 -18.92
C VAL A 229 15.40 -21.09 -20.33
N GLU A 230 15.94 -20.22 -21.20
CA GLU A 230 16.54 -20.62 -22.48
C GLU A 230 17.85 -21.40 -22.31
N ALA A 231 18.76 -21.00 -21.40
CA ALA A 231 20.07 -21.65 -21.26
C ALA A 231 19.97 -23.11 -20.76
N LYS A 232 18.97 -23.39 -19.90
CA LYS A 232 18.72 -24.77 -19.41
C LYS A 232 18.04 -25.64 -20.48
N ASN A 233 17.31 -25.04 -21.43
CA ASN A 233 16.70 -25.73 -22.57
C ASN A 233 17.70 -25.97 -23.72
N THR A 234 18.72 -25.13 -23.89
CA THR A 234 19.81 -25.38 -24.86
C THR A 234 20.76 -26.48 -24.40
N LEU A 235 21.06 -26.58 -23.10
CA LEU A 235 21.94 -27.66 -22.59
C LEU A 235 21.27 -29.03 -22.56
N ARG A 236 19.93 -29.09 -22.56
CA ARG A 236 19.16 -30.35 -22.64
C ARG A 236 18.99 -30.89 -24.07
N ARG A 237 19.45 -30.14 -25.07
CA ARG A 237 19.37 -30.48 -26.50
C ARG A 237 20.69 -30.96 -27.09
N VAL A 238 21.75 -31.14 -26.30
CA VAL A 238 22.97 -31.80 -26.78
C VAL A 238 22.71 -33.31 -26.76
N PRO A 239 22.56 -33.99 -27.91
CA PRO A 239 22.48 -35.44 -27.93
C PRO A 239 23.81 -36.00 -27.42
N ALA A 240 23.73 -36.94 -26.48
CA ALA A 240 24.87 -37.73 -26.02
C ALA A 240 25.26 -38.75 -27.10
N HIS A 241 25.87 -38.28 -28.19
CA HIS A 241 26.46 -39.12 -29.23
C HIS A 241 27.76 -38.50 -29.75
N ALA A 242 28.87 -38.95 -29.18
CA ALA A 242 30.16 -39.19 -29.84
C ALA A 242 31.06 -39.95 -28.86
#